data_AF-A0A3B3YF43-F1
#
_entry.id   AF-A0A3B3YF43-F1
#
_cell.length_a   1.000
_cell.length_b   1.000
_cell.length_c   1.000
_cell.angle_alpha   90.00
_cell.angle_beta   90.00
_cell.angle_gamma   90.00
#
_symmetry.space_group_name_H-M   'P 1'
#
loop_
_entity.id
_entity.type
_entity.pdbx_description
1 polymer ?
#
loop_
_entity_poly.entity_id
_entity_poly.type
_entity_poly.pdbx_seq_one_letter_code
_entity_poly.pdbx_strand_id
1 'polypeptide(L)'
;MWPAQHSASLFTLCLRSQEREAEFEESMAKGDAPVVPGETEGEAAPAGKKSIETVKAAERIMEALELYREETRKSEEHKYFCEKAGKEVRTNTLCIIIFPSVVITSELEISLLVLPFPYVPELLKLFSSYIQQGLEVELVCRCLFFLLKIHFGQITSNQMLVSVIDELKTNTLSKVCQIRDVLGFNSAALQFLQREIESKEDVMFFADATGQLEEKKKRRRKRERAVLTIA
;
A
#
# COMPACT_ATOMS: atom_id res chain seq x y z
N MET A 1 18.64 17.99 17.53
CA MET A 1 18.45 19.17 16.66
C MET A 1 17.71 18.87 15.35
N TRP A 2 17.65 17.62 14.86
CA TRP A 2 17.00 17.25 13.59
C TRP A 2 15.51 16.79 13.58
N PRO A 3 14.83 16.41 14.70
CA PRO A 3 13.40 16.08 14.61
C PRO A 3 12.55 17.31 14.23
N ALA A 4 13.03 18.53 14.54
CA ALA A 4 12.42 19.78 14.12
C ALA A 4 12.46 19.98 12.59
N GLN A 5 13.51 19.51 11.91
CA GLN A 5 13.68 19.65 10.46
C GLN A 5 12.76 18.70 9.68
N HIS A 6 12.55 17.47 10.19
CA HIS A 6 11.62 16.52 9.59
C HIS A 6 10.16 16.96 9.77
N SER A 7 9.83 17.46 10.98
CA SER A 7 8.53 18.10 11.22
C SER A 7 8.34 19.31 10.32
N ALA A 8 9.38 20.11 10.07
CA ALA A 8 9.31 21.26 9.18
C ALA A 8 9.07 20.88 7.72
N SER A 9 9.70 19.83 7.18
CA SER A 9 9.45 19.38 5.80
C SER A 9 8.03 18.83 5.61
N LEU A 10 7.53 18.00 6.54
CA LEU A 10 6.14 17.51 6.50
C LEU A 10 5.13 18.64 6.68
N PHE A 11 5.42 19.59 7.56
CA PHE A 11 4.59 20.77 7.78
C PHE A 11 4.60 21.71 6.57
N THR A 12 5.74 21.86 5.89
CA THR A 12 5.86 22.64 4.65
C THR A 12 5.07 21.98 3.52
N LEU A 13 5.12 20.65 3.40
CA LEU A 13 4.30 19.91 2.44
C LEU A 13 2.80 20.09 2.71
N CYS A 14 2.39 20.01 3.98
CA CYS A 14 1.01 20.21 4.41
C CYS A 14 0.53 21.65 4.17
N LEU A 15 1.34 22.66 4.55
CA LEU A 15 1.05 24.07 4.29
C LEU A 15 0.94 24.37 2.80
N ARG A 16 1.88 23.89 1.98
CA ARG A 16 1.86 24.10 0.53
C ARG A 16 0.72 23.35 -0.16
N SER A 17 0.27 22.23 0.42
CA SER A 17 -0.96 21.54 0.02
C SER A 17 -2.18 22.40 0.34
N GLN A 18 -2.24 22.98 1.54
CA GLN A 18 -3.36 23.80 2.00
C GLN A 18 -3.45 25.13 1.24
N GLU A 19 -2.33 25.79 0.94
CA GLU A 19 -2.29 27.03 0.17
C GLU A 19 -2.85 26.83 -1.24
N ARG A 20 -2.44 25.77 -1.94
CA ARG A 20 -2.98 25.46 -3.27
C ARG A 20 -4.41 24.94 -3.24
N GLU A 21 -4.81 24.26 -2.18
CA GLU A 21 -6.21 23.87 -1.97
C GLU A 21 -7.09 25.11 -1.79
N ALA A 22 -6.61 26.12 -1.05
CA ALA A 22 -7.27 27.41 -0.92
C ALA A 22 -7.30 28.20 -2.25
N GLU A 23 -6.19 28.25 -3.00
CA GLU A 23 -6.15 28.88 -4.33
C GLU A 23 -7.11 28.19 -5.32
N PHE A 24 -7.24 26.86 -5.23
CA PHE A 24 -8.14 26.09 -6.08
C PHE A 24 -9.61 26.22 -5.65
N GLU A 25 -9.91 26.24 -4.35
CA GLU A 25 -11.25 26.56 -3.86
C GLU A 25 -11.63 28.00 -4.26
N GLU A 26 -10.68 28.93 -4.23
CA GLU A 26 -10.88 30.30 -4.68
C GLU A 26 -11.12 30.37 -6.20
N SER A 27 -10.40 29.58 -7.02
CA SER A 27 -10.64 29.55 -8.48
C SER A 27 -11.96 28.89 -8.86
N MET A 28 -12.37 27.83 -8.14
CA MET A 28 -13.68 27.20 -8.29
C MET A 28 -14.81 28.14 -7.82
N ALA A 29 -14.60 28.88 -6.73
CA ALA A 29 -15.55 29.89 -6.25
C ALA A 29 -15.68 31.07 -7.22
N LYS A 30 -14.62 31.37 -7.99
CA LYS A 30 -14.63 32.37 -9.07
C LYS A 30 -15.25 31.87 -10.39
N GLY A 31 -15.68 30.61 -10.45
CA GLY A 31 -16.35 30.03 -11.62
C GLY A 31 -15.41 29.59 -12.74
N ASP A 32 -14.10 29.54 -12.51
CA ASP A 32 -13.10 29.06 -13.46
C ASP A 32 -13.01 27.52 -13.41
N ALA A 33 -14.14 26.85 -13.67
CA ALA A 33 -14.08 25.45 -14.04
C ALA A 33 -13.38 25.35 -15.41
N PRO A 34 -12.47 24.39 -15.64
CA PRO A 34 -11.93 24.16 -16.97
C PRO A 34 -13.07 23.68 -17.88
N VAL A 35 -13.72 24.61 -18.57
CA VAL A 35 -14.74 24.31 -19.57
C VAL A 35 -14.03 23.67 -20.75
N VAL A 36 -14.20 22.35 -20.90
CA VAL A 36 -13.87 21.66 -22.14
C VAL A 36 -14.79 22.23 -23.22
N PRO A 37 -14.27 22.81 -24.32
CA PRO A 37 -15.11 23.38 -25.36
C PRO A 37 -16.01 22.29 -25.99
N GLY A 38 -17.30 22.28 -25.64
CA GLY A 38 -18.29 21.36 -26.20
C GLY A 38 -19.32 20.77 -25.23
N GLU A 39 -19.15 20.88 -23.90
CA GLU A 39 -20.12 20.34 -22.93
C GLU A 39 -21.00 21.45 -22.35
N THR A 40 -22.31 21.38 -22.62
CA THR A 40 -23.34 22.18 -21.93
C THR A 40 -23.59 21.62 -20.53
N GLU A 41 -23.65 22.49 -19.52
CA GLU A 41 -23.97 22.14 -18.14
C GLU A 41 -25.36 21.48 -18.03
N GLY A 42 -25.40 20.16 -17.98
CA GLY A 42 -26.60 19.40 -17.68
C GLY A 42 -26.23 18.18 -16.86
N GLU A 43 -26.69 18.11 -15.59
CA GLU A 43 -26.81 17.00 -14.61
C GLU A 43 -25.76 15.85 -14.56
N ALA A 44 -24.68 15.90 -15.35
CA ALA A 44 -23.61 14.91 -15.44
C ALA A 44 -22.31 15.40 -14.77
N ALA A 45 -22.45 16.29 -13.78
CA ALA A 45 -21.36 16.82 -12.96
C ALA A 45 -20.46 15.78 -12.22
N PRO A 46 -20.85 14.51 -11.95
CA PRO A 46 -19.98 13.61 -11.18
C PRO A 46 -18.74 13.14 -11.95
N ALA A 47 -18.76 13.15 -13.29
CA ALA A 47 -17.67 12.63 -14.11
C ALA A 47 -16.47 13.60 -14.18
N GLY A 48 -16.74 14.91 -14.35
CA GLY A 48 -15.70 15.94 -14.40
C GLY A 48 -14.95 16.11 -13.08
N LYS A 49 -15.66 16.03 -11.93
CA LYS A 49 -15.04 16.14 -10.59
C LYS A 49 -14.04 15.01 -10.33
N LYS A 50 -14.36 13.78 -10.71
CA LYS A 50 -13.45 12.62 -10.59
C LYS A 50 -12.20 12.75 -11.45
N SER A 51 -12.32 13.35 -12.64
CA SER A 51 -11.15 13.63 -13.50
C SER A 51 -10.21 14.66 -12.86
N ILE A 52 -10.77 15.72 -12.26
CA ILE A 52 -9.99 16.76 -11.58
C ILE A 52 -9.29 16.22 -10.32
N GLU A 53 -9.99 15.42 -9.52
CA GLU A 53 -9.42 14.79 -8.31
C GLU A 53 -8.27 13.84 -8.67
N THR A 54 -8.42 13.09 -9.77
CA THR A 54 -7.36 12.22 -10.33
C THR A 54 -6.13 13.02 -10.74
N VAL A 55 -6.30 14.13 -11.46
CA VAL A 55 -5.17 14.99 -11.89
C VAL A 55 -4.43 15.55 -10.67
N LYS A 56 -5.16 16.05 -9.67
CA LYS A 56 -4.57 16.53 -8.40
C LYS A 56 -3.83 15.44 -7.65
N ALA A 57 -4.32 14.20 -7.68
CA ALA A 57 -3.66 13.07 -7.05
C ALA A 57 -2.37 12.68 -7.81
N ALA A 58 -2.38 12.72 -9.14
CA ALA A 58 -1.18 12.53 -9.94
C ALA A 58 -0.12 13.62 -9.68
N GLU A 59 -0.53 14.90 -9.55
CA GLU A 59 0.35 16.01 -9.18
C GLU A 59 1.01 15.80 -7.81
N ARG A 60 0.24 15.33 -6.82
CA ARG A 60 0.79 15.00 -5.50
C ARG A 60 1.83 13.87 -5.57
N ILE A 61 1.62 12.86 -6.42
CA ILE A 61 2.60 11.78 -6.63
C ILE A 61 3.88 12.34 -7.28
N MET A 62 3.76 13.22 -8.28
CA MET A 62 4.92 13.84 -8.94
C MET A 62 5.73 14.70 -7.96
N GLU A 63 5.07 15.50 -7.13
CA GLU A 63 5.73 16.30 -6.10
C GLU A 63 6.42 15.44 -5.05
N ALA A 64 5.76 14.38 -4.59
CA ALA A 64 6.35 13.44 -3.65
C ALA A 64 7.60 12.76 -4.24
N LEU A 65 7.60 12.42 -5.53
CA LEU A 65 8.75 11.85 -6.22
C LEU A 65 9.89 12.86 -6.37
N GLU A 66 9.60 14.13 -6.67
CA GLU A 66 10.65 15.16 -6.77
C GLU A 66 11.29 15.44 -5.41
N LEU A 67 10.48 15.49 -4.34
CA LEU A 67 10.99 15.60 -2.97
C LEU A 67 11.83 14.39 -2.59
N TYR A 68 11.38 13.18 -2.97
CA TYR A 68 12.16 11.96 -2.77
C TYR A 68 13.50 12.02 -3.52
N ARG A 69 13.52 12.53 -4.74
CA ARG A 69 14.76 12.71 -5.52
C ARG A 69 15.71 13.68 -4.83
N GLU A 70 15.20 14.83 -4.40
CA GLU A 70 16.02 15.84 -3.73
C GLU A 70 16.56 15.33 -2.39
N GLU A 71 15.73 14.62 -1.63
CA GLU A 71 16.13 14.01 -0.36
C GLU A 71 17.16 12.88 -0.57
N THR A 72 16.98 12.05 -1.59
CA THR A 72 17.96 11.00 -1.94
C THR A 72 19.31 11.62 -2.31
N ARG A 73 19.31 12.70 -3.10
CA ARG A 73 20.54 13.44 -3.43
C ARG A 73 21.22 14.02 -2.18
N LYS A 74 20.45 14.67 -1.31
CA LYS A 74 20.98 15.22 -0.03
C LYS A 74 21.51 14.12 0.88
N SER A 75 20.84 12.97 0.90
CA SER A 75 21.27 11.78 1.63
C SER A 75 22.60 11.23 1.12
N GLU A 76 22.77 11.14 -0.20
CA GLU A 76 24.02 10.69 -0.82
C GLU A 76 25.18 11.65 -0.54
N GLU A 77 24.93 12.96 -0.61
CA GLU A 77 25.91 13.99 -0.23
C GLU A 77 26.28 13.86 1.24
N HIS A 78 25.29 13.76 2.13
CA HIS A 78 25.53 13.59 3.56
C HIS A 78 26.27 12.29 3.88
N LYS A 79 25.93 11.19 3.18
CA LYS A 79 26.63 9.91 3.27
C LYS A 79 28.10 10.06 2.87
N TYR A 80 28.39 10.72 1.77
CA TYR A 80 29.75 11.01 1.33
C TYR A 80 30.54 11.81 2.37
N PHE A 81 29.94 12.85 2.96
CA PHE A 81 30.58 13.65 4.01
C PHE A 81 30.75 12.86 5.32
N CYS A 82 29.78 12.02 5.71
CA CYS A 82 29.85 11.18 6.90
C CYS A 82 30.87 10.05 6.76
N GLU A 83 30.99 9.45 5.57
CA GLU A 83 31.98 8.40 5.26
C GLU A 83 33.40 8.97 5.34
N LYS A 84 33.61 10.20 4.85
CA LYS A 84 34.87 10.92 5.04
C LYS A 84 35.13 11.37 6.48
N ALA A 85 34.08 11.55 7.29
CA ALA A 85 34.17 11.97 8.68
C ALA A 85 34.12 10.82 9.70
N GLY A 86 34.03 9.56 9.23
CA GLY A 86 33.97 8.37 10.10
C GLY A 86 32.73 8.29 11.00
N LYS A 87 31.61 8.92 10.62
CA LYS A 87 30.37 8.94 11.41
C LYS A 87 29.31 8.02 10.79
N GLU A 88 28.52 7.38 11.65
CA GLU A 88 27.39 6.54 11.24
C GLU A 88 26.33 7.36 10.49
N VAL A 89 25.92 6.84 9.34
CA VAL A 89 24.89 7.43 8.49
C VAL A 89 23.55 6.93 8.99
N ARG A 90 22.76 7.81 9.62
CA ARG A 90 21.38 7.48 10.00
C ARG A 90 20.52 7.32 8.74
N THR A 91 19.71 6.28 8.70
CA THR A 91 18.75 6.01 7.62
C THR A 91 17.70 7.12 7.57
N ASN A 92 17.56 7.79 6.42
CA ASN A 92 16.62 8.90 6.27
C ASN A 92 15.18 8.40 6.34
N THR A 93 14.51 8.71 7.45
CA THR A 93 13.13 8.30 7.78
C THR A 93 12.09 8.98 6.89
N LEU A 94 12.45 10.06 6.19
CA LEU A 94 11.54 10.85 5.34
C LEU A 94 11.06 10.07 4.12
N CYS A 95 11.96 9.32 3.46
CA CYS A 95 11.62 8.53 2.29
C CYS A 95 10.63 7.40 2.59
N ILE A 96 10.53 6.97 3.85
CA ILE A 96 9.67 5.86 4.31
C ILE A 96 8.22 6.32 4.50
N ILE A 97 8.03 7.57 4.95
CA ILE A 97 6.72 8.08 5.39
C ILE A 97 5.95 8.73 4.24
N ILE A 98 6.62 9.41 3.32
CA ILE A 98 5.95 10.27 2.33
C ILE A 98 5.12 9.45 1.34
N PHE A 99 5.65 8.34 0.82
CA PHE A 99 4.93 7.58 -0.20
C PHE A 99 3.59 7.01 0.29
N PRO A 100 3.50 6.25 1.39
CA PRO A 100 2.23 5.68 1.82
C PRO A 100 1.21 6.74 2.22
N SER A 101 1.62 7.85 2.84
CA SER A 101 0.69 8.93 3.21
C SER A 101 0.06 9.65 2.01
N VAL A 102 0.74 9.69 0.86
CA VAL A 102 0.22 10.29 -0.38
C VAL A 102 -0.63 9.29 -1.19
N VAL A 103 -0.41 7.99 -0.98
CA VAL A 103 -0.90 6.88 -1.81
C VAL A 103 -2.16 6.23 -1.22
N ILE A 104 -2.55 6.56 0.02
CA ILE A 104 -3.86 6.22 0.58
C ILE A 104 -4.92 7.16 -0.01
N THR A 105 -5.20 7.01 -1.30
CA THR A 105 -6.36 7.63 -1.94
C THR A 105 -7.15 6.52 -2.62
N SER A 106 -8.48 6.60 -2.52
CA SER A 106 -9.42 5.72 -3.21
C SER A 106 -9.26 5.72 -4.75
N GLU A 107 -8.39 6.57 -5.29
CA GLU A 107 -8.21 6.85 -6.72
C GLU A 107 -6.76 6.60 -7.21
N LEU A 108 -5.96 5.88 -6.44
CA LEU A 108 -4.53 5.67 -6.72
C LEU A 108 -4.27 5.07 -8.10
N GLU A 109 -5.05 4.08 -8.52
CA GLU A 109 -4.91 3.46 -9.85
C GLU A 109 -5.17 4.49 -10.96
N ILE A 110 -6.20 5.31 -10.83
CA ILE A 110 -6.52 6.32 -11.84
C ILE A 110 -5.43 7.40 -11.87
N SER A 111 -4.87 7.74 -10.72
CA SER A 111 -3.77 8.73 -10.59
C SER A 111 -2.49 8.24 -11.27
N LEU A 112 -2.17 6.95 -11.14
CA LEU A 112 -1.02 6.33 -11.81
C LEU A 112 -1.19 6.26 -13.33
N LEU A 113 -2.43 6.23 -13.84
CA LEU A 113 -2.70 6.23 -15.28
C LEU A 113 -2.33 7.57 -15.95
N VAL A 114 -2.51 8.69 -15.24
CA VAL A 114 -2.24 10.04 -15.75
C VAL A 114 -0.76 10.43 -15.60
N LEU A 115 0.05 9.58 -14.94
CA LEU A 115 1.46 9.87 -14.65
C LEU A 115 2.32 9.87 -15.93
N PRO A 116 3.12 10.93 -16.18
CA PRO A 116 4.07 10.95 -17.28
C PRO A 116 5.17 9.87 -17.14
N PHE A 117 5.54 9.23 -18.25
CA PHE A 117 6.54 8.15 -18.25
C PHE A 117 7.89 8.46 -17.59
N PRO A 118 8.47 9.69 -17.65
CA PRO A 118 9.74 10.00 -17.01
C PRO A 118 9.80 9.68 -15.50
N TYR A 119 8.65 9.74 -14.81
CA TYR A 119 8.55 9.43 -13.38
C TYR A 119 8.46 7.91 -13.09
N VAL A 120 8.12 7.09 -14.08
CA VAL A 120 7.90 5.64 -13.90
C VAL A 120 9.18 4.89 -13.50
N PRO A 121 10.35 5.09 -14.15
CA PRO A 121 11.59 4.46 -13.72
C PRO A 121 11.98 4.76 -12.26
N GLU A 122 11.76 6.00 -11.83
CA GLU A 122 12.08 6.44 -10.46
C GLU A 122 11.12 5.80 -9.45
N LEU A 123 9.85 5.73 -9.80
CA LEU A 123 8.83 5.06 -9.00
C LEU A 123 9.11 3.55 -8.87
N LEU A 124 9.57 2.88 -9.93
CA LEU A 124 9.99 1.48 -9.87
C LEU A 124 11.19 1.25 -8.94
N LYS A 125 12.18 2.14 -8.95
CA LYS A 125 13.30 2.08 -8.00
C LYS A 125 12.85 2.27 -6.55
N LEU A 126 11.93 3.21 -6.32
CA LEU A 126 11.31 3.43 -5.03
C LEU A 126 10.61 2.15 -4.53
N PHE A 127 9.84 1.48 -5.40
CA PHE A 127 9.17 0.22 -5.06
C PHE A 127 10.15 -0.88 -4.65
N SER A 128 11.31 -0.97 -5.32
CA SER A 128 12.32 -1.96 -4.95
C SER A 128 12.81 -1.73 -3.53
N SER A 129 13.11 -0.47 -3.18
CA SER A 129 13.53 -0.08 -1.83
C SER A 129 12.46 -0.38 -0.77
N TYR A 130 11.19 -0.08 -1.06
CA TYR A 130 10.07 -0.35 -0.16
C TYR A 130 9.87 -1.84 0.10
N ILE A 131 9.91 -2.65 -0.96
CA ILE A 131 9.75 -4.11 -0.87
C ILE A 131 10.91 -4.73 -0.09
N GLN A 132 12.15 -4.29 -0.32
CA GLN A 132 13.30 -4.78 0.44
C GLN A 132 13.16 -4.50 1.94
N GLN A 133 12.70 -3.29 2.29
CA GLN A 133 12.45 -2.86 3.66
C GLN A 133 11.19 -3.49 4.28
N GLY A 134 10.31 -4.10 3.48
CA GLY A 134 9.06 -4.71 3.94
C GLY A 134 7.98 -3.69 4.31
N LEU A 135 8.02 -2.50 3.73
CA LEU A 135 7.09 -1.40 4.00
C LEU A 135 5.89 -1.49 3.05
N GLU A 136 4.67 -1.56 3.60
CA GLU A 136 3.41 -1.52 2.83
C GLU A 136 3.43 -2.42 1.57
N VAL A 137 3.95 -3.65 1.71
CA VAL A 137 4.26 -4.54 0.57
C VAL A 137 3.05 -4.80 -0.31
N GLU A 138 1.85 -4.95 0.27
CA GLU A 138 0.60 -5.16 -0.47
C GLU A 138 0.27 -3.97 -1.38
N LEU A 139 0.31 -2.76 -0.83
CA LEU A 139 0.05 -1.52 -1.55
C LEU A 139 1.05 -1.34 -2.69
N VAL A 140 2.34 -1.53 -2.40
CA VAL A 140 3.40 -1.41 -3.39
C VAL A 140 3.25 -2.44 -4.51
N CYS A 141 2.88 -3.69 -4.19
CA CYS A 141 2.62 -4.72 -5.19
C CYS A 141 1.44 -4.35 -6.10
N ARG A 142 0.35 -3.81 -5.51
CA ARG A 142 -0.81 -3.35 -6.28
C ARG A 142 -0.42 -2.24 -7.27
N CYS A 143 0.32 -1.22 -6.82
CA CYS A 143 0.83 -0.16 -7.67
C CYS A 143 1.78 -0.68 -8.75
N LEU A 144 2.70 -1.58 -8.38
CA LEU A 144 3.68 -2.16 -9.28
C LEU A 144 2.99 -2.90 -10.43
N PHE A 145 2.05 -3.79 -10.14
CA PHE A 145 1.34 -4.53 -11.17
C PHE A 145 0.51 -3.63 -12.08
N PHE A 146 -0.08 -2.57 -11.53
CA PHE A 146 -0.82 -1.59 -12.29
C PHE A 146 0.08 -0.79 -13.26
N LEU A 147 1.22 -0.28 -12.78
CA LEU A 147 2.20 0.42 -13.62
C LEU A 147 2.77 -0.47 -14.72
N LEU A 148 3.12 -1.72 -14.37
CA LEU A 148 3.61 -2.70 -15.33
C LEU A 148 2.59 -2.98 -16.43
N LYS A 149 1.30 -3.04 -16.09
CA LYS A 149 0.22 -3.29 -17.04
C LYS A 149 0.04 -2.12 -18.03
N ILE A 150 0.14 -0.87 -17.57
CA ILE A 150 -0.09 0.31 -18.41
C ILE A 150 1.14 0.65 -19.25
N HIS A 151 2.33 0.64 -18.65
CA HIS A 151 3.57 1.05 -19.32
C HIS A 151 4.35 -0.12 -19.92
N PHE A 152 3.73 -1.30 -20.07
CA PHE A 152 4.39 -2.51 -20.57
C PHE A 152 5.23 -2.27 -21.83
N GLY A 153 4.69 -1.57 -22.83
CA GLY A 153 5.40 -1.30 -24.08
C GLY A 153 6.64 -0.41 -23.89
N GLN A 154 6.51 0.65 -23.09
CA GLN A 154 7.61 1.59 -22.81
C GLN A 154 8.70 0.93 -21.94
N ILE A 155 8.31 0.09 -20.98
CA ILE A 155 9.21 -0.65 -20.10
C ILE A 155 9.98 -1.71 -20.90
N THR A 156 9.29 -2.50 -21.71
CA THR A 156 9.91 -3.59 -22.50
C THR A 156 10.85 -3.04 -23.59
N SER A 157 10.59 -1.83 -24.09
CA SER A 157 11.46 -1.18 -25.08
C SER A 157 12.79 -0.67 -24.49
N ASN A 158 12.90 -0.57 -23.17
CA ASN A 158 14.10 -0.07 -22.50
C ASN A 158 14.83 -1.21 -21.76
N GLN A 159 15.95 -1.67 -22.33
CA GLN A 159 16.74 -2.78 -21.79
C GLN A 159 17.22 -2.55 -20.35
N MET A 160 17.46 -1.30 -19.94
CA MET A 160 17.89 -0.96 -18.58
C MET A 160 16.75 -1.12 -17.56
N LEU A 161 15.49 -0.94 -17.98
CA LEU A 161 14.34 -1.16 -17.10
C LEU A 161 14.07 -2.65 -16.92
N VAL A 162 14.35 -3.48 -17.93
CA VAL A 162 14.18 -4.93 -17.85
C VAL A 162 14.96 -5.53 -16.68
N SER A 163 16.22 -5.11 -16.47
CA SER A 163 17.01 -5.57 -15.32
C SER A 163 16.43 -5.11 -13.97
N VAL A 164 15.91 -3.88 -13.90
CA VAL A 164 15.25 -3.37 -12.68
C VAL A 164 13.97 -4.16 -12.38
N ILE A 165 13.21 -4.55 -13.41
CA ILE A 165 12.02 -5.37 -13.24
C ILE A 165 12.36 -6.79 -12.76
N ASP A 166 13.45 -7.39 -13.25
CA ASP A 166 13.87 -8.72 -12.79
C ASP A 166 14.33 -8.70 -11.32
N GLU A 167 15.02 -7.64 -10.91
CA GLU A 167 15.34 -7.40 -9.50
C GLU A 167 14.07 -7.20 -8.65
N LEU A 168 13.13 -6.39 -9.13
CA LEU A 168 11.84 -6.19 -8.46
C LEU A 168 11.07 -7.50 -8.30
N LYS A 169 11.03 -8.35 -9.34
CA LYS A 169 10.39 -9.65 -9.31
C LYS A 169 10.99 -10.54 -8.23
N THR A 170 12.32 -10.66 -8.19
CA THR A 170 13.01 -11.50 -7.19
C THR A 170 12.79 -10.99 -5.77
N ASN A 171 12.90 -9.67 -5.54
CA ASN A 171 12.64 -9.04 -4.24
C ASN A 171 11.18 -9.23 -3.79
N THR A 172 10.23 -9.01 -4.69
CA THR A 172 8.79 -9.15 -4.41
C THR A 172 8.45 -10.59 -4.02
N LEU A 173 8.88 -11.56 -4.82
CA LEU A 173 8.63 -12.97 -4.54
C LEU A 173 9.24 -13.40 -3.22
N SER A 174 10.49 -13.00 -2.94
CA SER A 174 11.16 -13.30 -1.69
C SER A 174 10.37 -12.74 -0.49
N LYS A 175 10.00 -11.46 -0.53
CA LYS A 175 9.32 -10.80 0.59
C LYS A 175 7.89 -11.32 0.81
N VAL A 176 7.12 -11.53 -0.25
CA VAL A 176 5.75 -12.06 -0.15
C VAL A 176 5.76 -13.50 0.36
N CYS A 177 6.70 -14.34 -0.08
CA CYS A 177 6.88 -15.68 0.48
C CYS A 177 7.22 -15.62 1.97
N GLN A 178 8.13 -14.74 2.39
CA GLN A 178 8.48 -14.56 3.80
C GLN A 178 7.24 -14.20 4.65
N ILE A 179 6.43 -13.24 4.19
CA ILE A 179 5.19 -12.84 4.87
C ILE A 179 4.21 -14.01 4.94
N ARG A 180 4.00 -14.70 3.81
CA ARG A 180 3.13 -15.88 3.74
C ARG A 180 3.57 -16.97 4.71
N ASP A 181 4.86 -17.25 4.80
CA ASP A 181 5.38 -18.33 5.63
C ASP A 181 5.22 -18.01 7.12
N VAL A 182 5.44 -16.75 7.54
CA VAL A 182 5.16 -16.31 8.92
C VAL A 182 3.68 -16.40 9.25
N LEU A 183 2.80 -15.91 8.36
CA LEU A 183 1.35 -15.99 8.55
C LEU A 183 0.88 -17.45 8.56
N GLY A 184 1.44 -18.30 7.71
CA GLY A 184 1.14 -19.72 7.63
C GLY A 184 1.56 -20.46 8.90
N PHE A 185 2.76 -20.19 9.41
CA PHE A 185 3.23 -20.74 10.69
C PHE A 185 2.35 -20.31 11.86
N ASN A 186 2.05 -19.01 11.96
CA ASN A 186 1.20 -18.46 13.02
C ASN A 186 -0.21 -19.05 12.97
N SER A 187 -0.80 -19.15 11.78
CA SER A 187 -2.11 -19.76 11.57
C SER A 187 -2.13 -21.24 11.99
N ALA A 188 -1.12 -22.01 11.60
CA ALA A 188 -0.99 -23.41 12.00
C ALA A 188 -0.82 -23.56 13.53
N ALA A 189 -0.03 -22.69 14.16
CA ALA A 189 0.16 -22.67 15.61
C ALA A 189 -1.13 -22.31 16.35
N LEU A 190 -1.87 -21.30 15.88
CA LEU A 190 -3.16 -20.92 16.46
C LEU A 190 -4.21 -22.03 16.30
N GLN A 191 -4.26 -22.70 15.14
CA GLN A 191 -5.14 -23.84 14.93
C GLN A 191 -4.78 -25.03 15.83
N PHE A 192 -3.50 -25.25 16.10
CA PHE A 192 -3.06 -26.29 17.03
C PHE A 192 -3.47 -25.96 18.46
N LEU A 193 -3.22 -24.71 18.91
CA LEU A 193 -3.62 -24.24 20.23
C LEU A 193 -5.13 -24.29 20.42
N GLN A 194 -5.90 -23.91 19.39
CA GLN A 194 -7.36 -24.03 19.40
C GLN A 194 -7.79 -25.47 19.66
N ARG A 195 -7.22 -26.46 18.95
CA ARG A 195 -7.55 -27.89 19.13
C ARG A 195 -7.18 -28.41 20.52
N GLU A 196 -6.06 -27.95 21.08
CA GLU A 196 -5.62 -28.31 22.45
C GLU A 196 -6.54 -27.73 23.52
N ILE A 197 -7.09 -26.54 23.32
CA ILE A 197 -8.06 -25.92 24.24
C ILE A 197 -9.40 -26.66 24.15
N GLU A 198 -9.90 -26.89 22.93
CA GLU A 198 -11.14 -27.63 22.69
C GLU A 198 -11.10 -29.06 23.27
N SER A 199 -9.94 -29.72 23.26
CA SER A 199 -9.76 -31.05 23.84
C SER A 199 -9.70 -31.05 25.38
N LYS A 200 -9.16 -29.99 25.99
CA LYS A 200 -9.04 -29.86 27.46
C LYS A 200 -10.32 -29.39 28.12
N GLU A 201 -11.07 -28.51 27.47
CA GLU A 201 -12.32 -27.95 28.02
C GLU A 201 -13.55 -28.81 27.69
N ASP A 202 -13.42 -29.84 26.83
CA ASP A 202 -14.53 -30.68 26.30
C ASP A 202 -15.69 -29.83 25.70
N VAL A 203 -15.34 -28.59 25.32
CA VAL A 203 -16.23 -27.56 24.75
C VAL A 203 -15.62 -27.18 23.40
N MET A 204 -16.33 -27.52 22.32
CA MET A 204 -16.01 -26.98 21.01
C MET A 204 -16.49 -25.52 20.96
N PHE A 205 -15.55 -24.57 20.92
CA PHE A 205 -15.78 -23.12 20.95
C PHE A 205 -16.81 -22.61 19.90
N PHE A 206 -17.06 -23.39 18.83
CA PHE A 206 -18.01 -23.06 17.75
C PHE A 206 -19.19 -24.04 17.58
N ALA A 207 -19.29 -25.08 18.40
CA ALA A 207 -20.39 -26.06 18.26
C ALA A 207 -21.70 -25.60 18.90
N ASP A 208 -21.66 -24.65 19.84
CA ASP A 208 -22.87 -24.03 20.40
C ASP A 208 -23.55 -23.06 19.40
N ALA A 209 -22.79 -22.43 18.50
CA ALA A 209 -23.36 -21.53 17.49
C ALA A 209 -24.00 -22.26 16.30
N THR A 210 -23.63 -23.51 16.03
CA THR A 210 -24.13 -24.30 14.89
C THR A 210 -25.10 -25.42 15.28
N GLY A 211 -25.44 -25.58 16.57
CA GLY A 211 -26.37 -26.61 17.05
C GLY A 211 -25.89 -28.05 16.87
N GLN A 212 -24.67 -28.27 16.38
CA GLN A 212 -24.13 -29.61 16.09
C GLN A 212 -23.81 -30.41 17.36
N LEU A 213 -23.64 -29.74 18.50
CA LEU A 213 -23.42 -30.37 19.79
C LEU A 213 -24.68 -31.14 20.28
N GLU A 214 -25.86 -30.56 20.09
CA GLU A 214 -27.17 -31.16 20.40
C GLU A 214 -27.42 -32.42 19.58
N GLU A 215 -27.14 -32.39 18.27
CA GLU A 215 -27.30 -33.55 17.39
C GLU A 215 -26.35 -34.69 17.74
N LYS A 216 -25.08 -34.39 18.04
CA LYS A 216 -24.12 -35.41 18.48
C LYS A 216 -24.55 -36.03 19.81
N LYS A 217 -25.04 -35.23 20.78
CA LYS A 217 -25.59 -35.73 22.06
C LYS A 217 -26.83 -36.62 21.84
N LYS A 218 -27.76 -36.24 20.95
CA LYS A 218 -28.93 -37.08 20.58
C LYS A 218 -28.53 -38.39 19.92
N ARG A 219 -27.56 -38.37 19.00
CA ARG A 219 -27.05 -39.58 18.32
C ARG A 219 -26.38 -40.54 19.31
N ARG A 220 -25.62 -40.01 20.27
CA ARG A 220 -24.97 -40.82 21.33
C ARG A 220 -26.00 -41.50 22.23
N ARG A 221 -27.01 -40.75 22.71
CA ARG A 221 -28.13 -41.31 23.52
C ARG A 221 -28.95 -42.37 22.78
N LYS A 222 -29.16 -42.22 21.46
CA LYS A 222 -29.85 -43.25 20.64
C LYS A 222 -29.05 -44.55 20.54
N ARG A 223 -27.73 -44.46 20.39
CA ARG A 223 -26.85 -45.64 20.33
C ARG A 223 -26.79 -46.37 21.67
N GLU A 224 -26.68 -45.64 22.77
CA GLU A 224 -26.69 -46.22 24.13
C GLU A 224 -28.00 -46.95 24.44
N ARG A 225 -29.14 -46.38 24.05
CA ARG A 225 -30.45 -47.04 24.20
C ARG A 225 -30.57 -48.31 23.34
N ALA A 226 -30.05 -48.30 22.11
CA ALA A 226 -30.07 -49.46 21.24
C ALA A 226 -29.21 -50.61 21.79
N VAL A 227 -28.06 -50.31 22.40
CA VAL A 227 -27.20 -51.33 23.03
C VAL A 227 -27.88 -51.94 24.27
N LEU A 228 -28.57 -51.14 25.08
CA LEU A 228 -29.34 -51.61 26.24
C LEU A 228 -30.59 -52.45 25.89
N THR A 229 -31.02 -52.44 24.64
CA THR A 229 -32.20 -53.21 24.18
C THR A 229 -31.80 -54.55 23.54
N ILE A 230 -30.50 -54.76 23.30
CA ILE A 230 -29.94 -55.98 22.68
C ILE A 230 -29.31 -56.92 23.74
N ALA A 231 -29.07 -56.42 24.97
CA ALA A 231 -28.63 -57.21 26.12
C ALA A 231 -29.84 -57.65 26.96
#